data_AF-A0A1U7W0Q7-F1
#
_entry.id   AF-A0A1U7W0Q7-F1
#
_cell.length_a   1.000
_cell.length_b   1.000
_cell.length_c   1.000
_cell.angle_alpha   90.00
_cell.angle_beta   90.00
_cell.angle_gamma   90.00
#
_symmetry.space_group_name_H-M   'P 1'
#
loop_
_entity.id
_entity.type
_entity.pdbx_description
1 polymer ?
#
loop_
_entity_poly.entity_id
_entity_poly.type
_entity_poly.pdbx_seq_one_letter_code
_entity_poly.pdbx_strand_id
1 'polypeptide(L)'
;MKIDKRKLEIREETALKIVSTPKKKKGSMEVQNLVFNMNFPESSSRSRGKSTFNYIYCLQESKLEGDVQSFVKQIWGFRWVIFGCLEASGSRGGILVLWDSRSWKGEVINVGSYSITVKFDAQAYNFSWHLIGVYAPHCRPERRNVWWEVAASRRSFDGPWVVCGDFNVTRFMEERRDISIISRAMTEFSNFIENLELLDPPLLGGVFTWTRSNNSHIASRLDRFLFSFDWDESLGT
;
A
#
# COMPACT_ATOMS: atom_id res chain seq x y z
N MET A 1 -1.72 -19.91 42.18
CA MET A 1 -2.82 -19.75 41.20
C MET A 1 -2.19 -19.40 39.86
N LYS A 2 -2.02 -20.38 38.98
CA LYS A 2 -1.39 -20.21 37.66
C LYS A 2 -2.46 -19.67 36.71
N ILE A 3 -2.25 -18.46 36.19
CA ILE A 3 -3.11 -17.90 35.14
C ILE A 3 -2.66 -18.53 33.81
N ASP A 4 -3.64 -19.11 33.14
CA ASP A 4 -3.52 -19.94 31.94
C ASP A 4 -3.15 -19.09 30.71
N LYS A 5 -2.02 -19.41 30.07
CA LYS A 5 -1.44 -18.69 28.92
C LYS A 5 -2.09 -19.05 27.58
N ARG A 6 -3.42 -19.24 27.51
CA ARG A 6 -4.08 -19.83 26.32
C ARG A 6 -5.33 -19.13 25.78
N LYS A 7 -5.58 -17.87 26.10
CA LYS A 7 -6.68 -17.11 25.45
C LYS A 7 -6.30 -15.66 25.25
N LEU A 8 -5.70 -15.38 24.09
CA LEU A 8 -5.79 -14.13 23.30
C LEU A 8 -4.76 -14.25 22.17
N GLU A 9 -4.94 -15.26 21.31
CA GLU A 9 -4.42 -15.19 19.94
C GLU A 9 -5.21 -14.07 19.26
N ILE A 10 -4.61 -12.89 19.18
CA ILE A 10 -5.03 -11.83 18.27
C ILE A 10 -5.01 -12.48 16.88
N ARG A 11 -6.21 -12.76 16.34
CA ARG A 11 -6.34 -13.32 15.00
C ARG A 11 -5.84 -12.29 14.00
N GLU A 12 -4.85 -12.72 13.22
CA GLU A 12 -4.13 -12.02 12.15
C GLU A 12 -5.03 -11.53 10.99
N GLU A 13 -5.92 -10.56 11.18
CA GLU A 13 -6.83 -10.13 10.09
C GLU A 13 -6.64 -8.69 9.59
N THR A 14 -5.43 -8.13 9.65
CA THR A 14 -4.94 -7.23 8.59
C THR A 14 -3.98 -8.01 7.69
N ALA A 15 -4.54 -8.78 6.75
CA ALA A 15 -3.74 -9.63 5.88
C ALA A 15 -3.17 -8.81 4.69
N LEU A 16 -1.92 -8.36 4.82
CA LEU A 16 -1.10 -8.01 3.67
C LEU A 16 -0.87 -9.27 2.82
N LYS A 17 -1.65 -9.45 1.76
CA LYS A 17 -1.37 -10.46 0.74
C LYS A 17 -0.69 -9.80 -0.44
N ILE A 18 0.64 -9.91 -0.51
CA ILE A 18 1.39 -9.65 -1.74
C ILE A 18 0.96 -10.72 -2.75
N VAL A 19 0.06 -10.38 -3.68
CA VAL A 19 -0.34 -11.27 -4.76
C VAL A 19 0.58 -11.03 -5.95
N SER A 20 1.62 -11.87 -6.08
CA SER A 20 2.39 -11.95 -7.32
C SER A 20 1.49 -12.53 -8.43
N THR A 21 1.16 -11.75 -9.46
CA THR A 21 0.49 -12.31 -10.65
C THR A 21 1.48 -13.09 -11.53
N PRO A 22 1.09 -14.21 -12.15
CA PRO A 22 2.00 -15.03 -12.94
C PRO A 22 2.50 -14.32 -14.21
N LYS A 23 3.80 -14.51 -14.52
CA LYS A 23 4.47 -14.00 -15.73
C LYS A 23 3.77 -14.47 -17.01
N LYS A 24 3.58 -13.57 -17.99
CA LYS A 24 3.30 -13.97 -19.39
C LYS A 24 4.20 -13.25 -20.40
N LYS A 25 5.09 -14.05 -21.02
CA LYS A 25 5.88 -13.91 -22.27
C LYS A 25 6.54 -12.55 -22.63
N LYS A 26 7.77 -12.71 -23.15
CA LYS A 26 8.75 -11.70 -23.63
C LYS A 26 8.09 -10.44 -24.25
N GLY A 27 8.33 -9.29 -23.63
CA GLY A 27 7.80 -7.98 -24.05
C GLY A 27 6.70 -7.39 -23.16
N SER A 28 6.32 -8.06 -22.08
CA SER A 28 5.31 -7.62 -21.11
C SER A 28 5.91 -7.03 -19.84
N MET A 29 5.27 -6.00 -19.28
CA MET A 29 5.62 -5.44 -17.97
C MET A 29 5.39 -6.50 -16.88
N GLU A 30 6.38 -6.72 -16.02
CA GLU A 30 6.18 -7.36 -14.73
C GLU A 30 5.52 -6.32 -13.81
N VAL A 31 4.20 -6.41 -13.60
CA VAL A 31 3.55 -5.63 -12.54
C VAL A 31 3.83 -6.36 -11.23
N GLN A 32 4.74 -5.82 -10.41
CA GLN A 32 4.89 -6.25 -9.02
C GLN A 32 3.76 -5.57 -8.24
N ASN A 33 2.74 -6.35 -7.87
CA ASN A 33 1.53 -5.81 -7.24
C ASN A 33 1.64 -5.86 -5.72
N LEU A 34 1.58 -4.69 -5.09
CA LEU A 34 1.08 -4.59 -3.73
C LEU A 34 -0.46 -4.60 -3.77
N VAL A 35 -1.05 -5.71 -3.36
CA VAL A 35 -2.49 -5.79 -3.13
C VAL A 35 -2.73 -5.64 -1.63
N PHE A 36 -3.43 -4.56 -1.27
CA PHE A 36 -3.84 -4.33 0.10
C PHE A 36 -5.22 -4.92 0.31
N ASN A 37 -5.38 -5.68 1.39
CA ASN A 37 -6.68 -6.10 1.85
C ASN A 37 -6.85 -5.66 3.30
N MET A 38 -7.75 -4.70 3.52
CA MET A 38 -8.18 -4.35 4.86
C MET A 38 -9.53 -5.02 5.10
N ASN A 39 -9.51 -6.10 5.86
CA ASN A 39 -10.72 -6.75 6.32
C ASN A 39 -11.23 -5.98 7.54
N PHE A 40 -12.31 -5.22 7.36
CA PHE A 40 -13.04 -4.66 8.49
C PHE A 40 -14.07 -5.67 8.99
N PRO A 41 -14.22 -5.85 10.32
CA PRO A 41 -15.20 -6.78 10.85
C PRO A 41 -16.61 -6.35 10.42
N GLU A 42 -17.34 -7.26 9.76
CA GLU A 42 -18.78 -7.07 9.51
C GLU A 42 -19.50 -7.01 10.87
N SER A 43 -20.33 -5.98 11.08
CA SER A 43 -21.33 -6.02 12.14
C SER A 43 -22.24 -7.21 11.88
N SER A 44 -22.16 -8.21 12.74
CA SER A 44 -22.88 -9.48 12.71
C SER A 44 -24.30 -9.40 12.13
N SER A 45 -24.46 -9.64 10.83
CA SER A 45 -25.75 -9.98 10.23
C SER A 45 -25.59 -11.27 9.45
N ARG A 46 -26.19 -12.33 10.00
CA ARG A 46 -26.30 -13.66 9.40
C ARG A 46 -26.97 -13.58 8.02
N SER A 47 -26.19 -13.46 6.96
CA SER A 47 -26.60 -13.88 5.63
C SER A 47 -25.53 -14.81 5.06
N ARG A 48 -25.87 -16.11 5.04
CA ARG A 48 -25.11 -17.11 4.27
C ARG A 48 -25.21 -16.73 2.80
N GLY A 49 -24.18 -16.07 2.26
CA GLY A 49 -24.05 -15.87 0.82
C GLY A 49 -23.17 -14.69 0.44
N LYS A 50 -21.90 -14.98 0.12
CA LYS A 50 -20.83 -14.10 -0.39
C LYS A 50 -20.28 -13.09 0.62
N SER A 51 -19.09 -13.40 1.14
CA SER A 51 -18.21 -12.45 1.83
C SER A 51 -18.10 -11.18 0.98
N THR A 52 -18.62 -10.08 1.50
CA THR A 52 -18.52 -8.77 0.86
C THR A 52 -17.10 -8.30 1.02
N PHE A 53 -16.37 -8.32 -0.07
CA PHE A 53 -14.97 -7.99 -0.11
C PHE A 53 -14.74 -6.48 0.03
N ASN A 54 -14.23 -6.03 1.18
CA ASN A 54 -13.93 -4.61 1.49
C ASN A 54 -12.60 -4.13 0.86
N TYR A 55 -12.32 -4.52 -0.39
CA TYR A 55 -10.99 -4.36 -0.98
C TYR A 55 -10.69 -2.94 -1.48
N ILE A 56 -9.47 -2.50 -1.20
CA ILE A 56 -8.83 -1.31 -1.80
C ILE A 56 -7.49 -1.74 -2.38
N TYR A 57 -7.28 -1.52 -3.67
CA TYR A 57 -6.05 -1.86 -4.37
C TYR A 57 -5.27 -0.58 -4.64
N CYS A 58 -3.95 -0.59 -4.43
CA CYS A 58 -3.07 0.51 -4.78
C CYS A 58 -1.92 -0.03 -5.63
N LEU A 59 -1.97 0.23 -6.93
CA LEU A 59 -1.06 -0.32 -7.93
C LEU A 59 -0.05 0.74 -8.35
N GLN A 60 1.23 0.39 -8.34
CA GLN A 60 2.34 1.22 -8.85
C GLN A 60 2.75 0.76 -10.25
N GLU A 61 3.45 1.63 -10.97
CA GLU A 61 3.86 1.37 -12.36
C GLU A 61 2.69 1.03 -13.29
N SER A 62 1.55 1.70 -13.09
CA SER A 62 0.37 1.45 -13.93
C SER A 62 0.68 1.67 -15.42
N LYS A 63 1.58 2.62 -15.72
CA LYS A 63 1.95 3.03 -17.09
C LYS A 63 0.71 3.37 -17.93
N LEU A 64 -0.31 3.87 -17.24
CA LEU A 64 -1.57 4.31 -17.83
C LEU A 64 -1.51 5.81 -18.09
N GLU A 65 -1.90 6.18 -19.29
CA GLU A 65 -2.06 7.54 -19.78
C GLU A 65 -3.34 7.54 -20.64
N GLY A 66 -4.21 8.54 -20.51
CA GLY A 66 -5.45 8.63 -21.29
C GLY A 66 -6.65 7.83 -20.73
N ASP A 67 -7.22 6.88 -21.49
CA ASP A 67 -8.47 6.18 -21.11
C ASP A 67 -8.26 5.10 -20.03
N VAL A 68 -7.98 5.56 -18.81
CA VAL A 68 -7.84 4.74 -17.60
C VAL A 68 -9.15 3.98 -17.29
N GLN A 69 -10.31 4.57 -17.59
CA GLN A 69 -11.61 3.99 -17.24
C GLN A 69 -11.87 2.67 -17.96
N SER A 70 -11.51 2.57 -19.24
CA SER A 70 -11.63 1.32 -20.00
C SER A 70 -10.71 0.22 -19.45
N PHE A 71 -9.50 0.57 -19.01
CA PHE A 71 -8.59 -0.38 -18.38
C PHE A 71 -9.13 -0.90 -17.03
N VAL A 72 -9.61 0.00 -16.18
CA VAL A 72 -10.22 -0.37 -14.88
C VAL A 72 -11.39 -1.34 -15.05
N LYS A 73 -12.23 -1.11 -16.07
CA LYS A 73 -13.35 -2.02 -16.39
C LYS A 73 -12.90 -3.43 -16.72
N GLN A 74 -11.76 -3.59 -17.40
CA GLN A 74 -11.19 -4.90 -17.74
C GLN A 74 -10.66 -5.65 -16.51
N ILE A 75 -10.07 -4.94 -15.54
CA ILE A 75 -9.54 -5.54 -14.31
C ILE A 75 -10.65 -5.92 -13.35
N TRP A 76 -11.59 -5.01 -13.10
CA TRP A 76 -12.54 -5.15 -11.98
C TRP A 76 -13.85 -5.86 -12.36
N GLY A 77 -14.19 -5.94 -13.66
CA GLY A 77 -15.44 -6.61 -14.08
C GLY A 77 -16.71 -5.77 -13.86
N PHE A 78 -16.60 -4.44 -14.05
CA PHE A 78 -17.68 -3.48 -14.28
C PHE A 78 -18.52 -2.92 -13.12
N ARG A 79 -18.70 -3.59 -11.97
CA ARG A 79 -19.67 -3.09 -10.96
C ARG A 79 -19.01 -2.45 -9.75
N TRP A 80 -19.46 -1.23 -9.45
CA TRP A 80 -19.18 -0.46 -8.23
C TRP A 80 -17.72 -0.08 -7.97
N VAL A 81 -16.82 -0.28 -8.93
CA VAL A 81 -15.45 0.23 -8.83
C VAL A 81 -15.42 1.73 -9.04
N ILE A 82 -14.78 2.43 -8.11
CA ILE A 82 -14.32 3.80 -8.29
C ILE A 82 -12.80 3.77 -8.20
N PHE A 83 -12.15 4.73 -8.85
CA PHE A 83 -10.71 4.82 -8.86
C PHE A 83 -10.21 6.25 -8.74
N GLY A 84 -8.98 6.37 -8.25
CA GLY A 84 -8.14 7.56 -8.30
C GLY A 84 -6.85 7.20 -9.03
N CYS A 85 -6.34 8.11 -9.84
CA CYS A 85 -5.15 7.84 -10.64
C CYS A 85 -4.20 9.03 -10.62
N LEU A 86 -2.91 8.75 -10.42
CA LEU A 86 -1.81 9.56 -10.91
C LEU A 86 -1.40 8.93 -12.25
N GLU A 87 -1.54 9.67 -13.35
CA GLU A 87 -1.16 9.17 -14.67
C GLU A 87 0.35 9.02 -14.81
N ALA A 88 0.77 8.11 -15.68
CA ALA A 88 2.16 7.96 -16.05
C ALA A 88 2.60 9.13 -16.95
N SER A 89 3.87 9.50 -16.88
CA SER A 89 4.48 10.42 -17.85
C SER A 89 5.13 9.58 -18.95
N GLY A 90 4.38 9.31 -20.02
CA GLY A 90 4.78 8.38 -21.07
C GLY A 90 4.92 6.95 -20.50
N SER A 91 6.08 6.31 -20.68
CA SER A 91 6.30 4.93 -20.25
C SER A 91 6.73 4.77 -18.79
N ARG A 92 6.61 5.82 -17.96
CA ARG A 92 7.17 5.84 -16.59
C ARG A 92 6.15 6.25 -15.55
N GLY A 93 6.12 5.48 -14.46
CA GLY A 93 5.33 5.78 -13.27
C GLY A 93 3.86 5.40 -13.41
N GLY A 94 3.03 6.22 -12.78
CA GLY A 94 1.61 6.00 -12.64
C GLY A 94 1.25 5.23 -11.35
N ILE A 95 0.21 5.70 -10.68
CA ILE A 95 -0.37 5.08 -9.49
C ILE A 95 -1.87 4.96 -9.71
N LEU A 96 -2.43 3.79 -9.45
CA LEU A 96 -3.87 3.53 -9.59
C LEU A 96 -4.40 2.99 -8.27
N VAL A 97 -5.35 3.72 -7.67
CA VAL A 97 -6.08 3.30 -6.49
C VAL A 97 -7.48 2.89 -6.91
N LEU A 98 -7.89 1.66 -6.58
CA LEU A 98 -9.20 1.10 -6.91
C LEU A 98 -9.93 0.71 -5.63
N TRP A 99 -11.23 0.98 -5.54
CA TRP A 99 -12.03 0.57 -4.38
C TRP A 99 -13.46 0.23 -4.75
N ASP A 100 -14.10 -0.59 -3.90
CA ASP A 100 -15.53 -0.90 -4.00
C ASP A 100 -16.37 0.20 -3.34
N SER A 101 -17.16 0.91 -4.15
CA SER A 101 -18.03 2.00 -3.71
C SER A 101 -19.17 1.58 -2.77
N ARG A 102 -19.45 0.28 -2.67
CA ARG A 102 -20.41 -0.25 -1.70
C ARG A 102 -19.86 -0.26 -0.28
N SER A 103 -18.54 -0.39 -0.14
CA SER A 103 -17.84 -0.41 1.15
C SER A 103 -17.31 0.97 1.50
N TRP A 104 -16.78 1.70 0.50
CA TRP A 104 -16.04 2.94 0.70
C TRP A 104 -16.54 4.06 -0.19
N LYS A 105 -16.85 5.21 0.42
CA LYS A 105 -16.89 6.48 -0.31
C LYS A 105 -15.48 7.06 -0.33
N GLY A 106 -14.83 6.98 -1.49
CA GLY A 106 -13.46 7.47 -1.69
C GLY A 106 -13.44 8.82 -2.41
N GLU A 107 -12.58 9.72 -1.96
CA GLU A 107 -12.35 11.05 -2.55
C GLU A 107 -10.84 11.29 -2.73
N VAL A 108 -10.40 11.56 -3.96
CA VAL A 108 -9.01 11.94 -4.22
C VAL A 108 -8.80 13.37 -3.76
N ILE A 109 -8.03 13.55 -2.68
CA ILE A 109 -7.82 14.88 -2.08
C ILE A 109 -6.54 15.56 -2.57
N ASN A 110 -5.54 14.78 -3.02
CA ASN A 110 -4.29 15.31 -3.54
C ASN A 110 -3.65 14.36 -4.56
N VAL A 111 -3.06 14.91 -5.61
CA VAL A 111 -2.25 14.18 -6.60
C VAL A 111 -0.92 14.93 -6.73
N GLY A 112 0.14 14.33 -6.22
CA GLY A 112 1.51 14.83 -6.32
C GLY A 112 2.23 14.31 -7.57
N SER A 113 3.55 14.50 -7.61
CA SER A 113 4.40 13.95 -8.68
C SER A 113 4.72 12.47 -8.46
N TYR A 114 4.72 12.02 -7.21
CA TYR A 114 5.10 10.66 -6.82
C TYR A 114 4.08 9.98 -5.89
N SER A 115 2.96 10.67 -5.61
CA SER A 115 1.97 10.21 -4.66
C SER A 115 0.54 10.58 -5.05
N ILE A 116 -0.42 9.80 -4.56
CA ILE A 116 -1.85 10.11 -4.60
C ILE A 116 -2.43 9.91 -3.21
N THR A 117 -3.21 10.88 -2.74
CA THR A 117 -3.89 10.81 -1.45
C THR A 117 -5.40 10.68 -1.65
N VAL A 118 -5.98 9.68 -1.02
CA VAL A 118 -7.43 9.39 -1.09
C VAL A 118 -7.98 9.33 0.32
N LYS A 119 -9.03 10.11 0.59
CA LYS A 119 -9.85 9.99 1.79
C LYS A 119 -10.90 8.91 1.58
N PHE A 120 -11.11 8.07 2.58
CA PHE A 120 -12.08 7.01 2.57
C PHE A 120 -13.03 7.16 3.75
N ASP A 121 -14.33 7.22 3.47
CA ASP A 121 -15.40 7.13 4.46
C ASP A 121 -16.09 5.77 4.34
N ALA A 122 -16.18 5.02 5.43
CA ALA A 122 -16.88 3.74 5.45
C ALA A 122 -18.39 3.96 5.26
N GLN A 123 -19.02 3.16 4.40
CA GLN A 123 -20.45 3.28 4.14
C GLN A 123 -21.30 2.71 5.29
N ALA A 124 -20.76 1.74 6.04
CA ALA A 124 -21.51 0.98 7.05
C ALA A 124 -21.39 1.53 8.48
N TYR A 125 -20.38 2.36 8.76
CA TYR A 125 -20.12 2.88 10.11
C TYR A 125 -19.35 4.20 10.02
N ASN A 126 -19.36 4.97 11.11
CA ASN A 126 -18.75 6.30 11.17
C ASN A 126 -17.22 6.22 11.34
N PHE A 127 -16.53 5.79 10.30
CA PHE A 127 -15.07 5.69 10.25
C PHE A 127 -14.54 6.30 8.96
N SER A 128 -13.56 7.19 9.13
CA SER A 128 -12.92 7.91 8.04
C SER A 128 -11.41 7.83 8.20
N TRP A 129 -10.70 7.68 7.08
CA TRP A 129 -9.26 7.53 7.08
C TRP A 129 -8.64 7.91 5.74
N HIS A 130 -7.31 7.97 5.68
CA HIS A 130 -6.59 8.41 4.49
C HIS A 130 -5.56 7.39 4.00
N LEU A 131 -5.54 7.17 2.68
CA LEU A 131 -4.52 6.40 1.99
C LEU A 131 -3.61 7.34 1.20
N ILE A 132 -2.30 7.21 1.37
CA ILE A 132 -1.30 7.81 0.49
C ILE A 132 -0.60 6.70 -0.29
N GLY A 133 -0.97 6.55 -1.56
CA GLY A 133 -0.27 5.67 -2.49
C GLY A 133 1.01 6.34 -3.00
N VAL A 134 2.15 5.65 -2.95
CA VAL A 134 3.45 6.18 -3.38
C VAL A 134 4.11 5.33 -4.46
N TYR A 135 4.83 5.99 -5.37
CA TYR A 135 5.80 5.36 -6.26
C TYR A 135 7.05 6.21 -6.32
N ALA A 136 8.06 5.81 -5.55
CA ALA A 136 9.25 6.61 -5.35
C ALA A 136 10.29 6.39 -6.46
N PRO A 137 10.99 7.45 -6.92
CA PRO A 137 12.03 7.31 -7.94
C PRO A 137 13.27 6.59 -7.38
N HIS A 138 14.01 5.89 -8.26
CA HIS A 138 15.28 5.25 -7.88
C HIS A 138 16.36 6.28 -7.49
N CYS A 139 16.32 7.48 -8.06
CA CYS A 139 17.29 8.55 -7.81
C CYS A 139 17.11 9.10 -6.39
N ARG A 140 18.15 8.99 -5.54
CA ARG A 140 18.07 9.40 -4.12
C ARG A 140 17.67 10.87 -3.91
N PRO A 141 18.27 11.87 -4.60
CA PRO A 141 17.86 13.26 -4.47
C PRO A 141 16.38 13.48 -4.77
N GLU A 142 15.87 12.89 -5.86
CA GLU A 142 14.46 13.00 -6.26
C GLU A 142 13.53 12.30 -5.26
N ARG A 143 13.95 11.17 -4.70
CA ARG A 143 13.17 10.42 -3.70
C ARG A 143 12.82 11.25 -2.47
N ARG A 144 13.64 12.26 -2.15
CA ARG A 144 13.31 13.20 -1.07
C ARG A 144 11.99 13.91 -1.32
N ASN A 145 11.63 14.18 -2.57
CA ASN A 145 10.36 14.80 -2.93
C ASN A 145 9.18 13.95 -2.48
N VAL A 146 9.30 12.61 -2.45
CA VAL A 146 8.27 11.72 -1.90
C VAL A 146 8.08 11.99 -0.41
N TRP A 147 9.16 12.12 0.36
CA TRP A 147 9.09 12.45 1.79
C TRP A 147 8.39 13.78 2.03
N TRP A 148 8.69 14.79 1.19
CA TRP A 148 8.04 16.09 1.23
C TRP A 148 6.55 16.01 0.88
N GLU A 149 6.18 15.30 -0.18
CA GLU A 149 4.78 15.13 -0.60
C GLU A 149 3.97 14.42 0.48
N VAL A 150 4.46 13.31 1.03
CA VAL A 150 3.77 12.56 2.09
C VAL A 150 3.62 13.42 3.35
N ALA A 151 4.68 14.11 3.77
CA ALA A 151 4.62 14.98 4.94
C ALA A 151 3.72 16.20 4.72
N ALA A 152 3.64 16.74 3.49
CA ALA A 152 2.72 17.82 3.14
C ALA A 152 1.27 17.32 3.17
N SER A 153 0.98 16.18 2.54
CA SER A 153 -0.35 15.55 2.59
C SER A 153 -0.79 15.28 4.03
N ARG A 154 0.08 14.72 4.88
CA ARG A 154 -0.27 14.46 6.29
C ARG A 154 -0.69 15.71 7.06
N ARG A 155 -0.17 16.90 6.72
CA ARG A 155 -0.57 18.17 7.36
C ARG A 155 -1.94 18.67 6.92
N SER A 156 -2.51 18.11 5.85
CA SER A 156 -3.75 18.58 5.23
C SER A 156 -4.99 17.82 5.71
N PHE A 157 -4.84 16.82 6.57
CA PHE A 157 -5.94 16.03 7.11
C PHE A 157 -5.64 15.55 8.53
N ASP A 158 -6.69 15.16 9.25
CA ASP A 158 -6.62 14.53 10.57
C ASP A 158 -7.11 13.07 10.53
N GLY A 159 -6.81 12.34 11.60
CA GLY A 159 -7.27 10.97 11.81
C GLY A 159 -6.35 9.89 11.24
N PRO A 160 -6.81 8.62 11.30
CA PRO A 160 -6.04 7.46 10.90
C PRO A 160 -5.60 7.52 9.43
N TRP A 161 -4.37 7.09 9.16
CA TRP A 161 -3.83 7.10 7.81
C TRP A 161 -2.80 6.00 7.54
N VAL A 162 -2.65 5.72 6.26
CA VAL A 162 -1.76 4.70 5.72
C VAL A 162 -0.94 5.30 4.59
N VAL A 163 0.33 4.92 4.49
CA VAL A 163 1.17 5.13 3.31
C VAL A 163 1.54 3.79 2.73
N CYS A 164 1.34 3.58 1.44
CA CYS A 164 1.68 2.31 0.83
C CYS A 164 2.20 2.44 -0.60
N GLY A 165 3.02 1.48 -1.01
CA GLY A 165 3.57 1.44 -2.36
C GLY A 165 5.05 1.09 -2.38
N ASP A 166 5.67 1.35 -3.52
CA ASP A 166 7.08 1.09 -3.77
C ASP A 166 7.91 2.33 -3.42
N PHE A 167 8.72 2.21 -2.37
CA PHE A 167 9.62 3.25 -1.90
C PHE A 167 10.99 3.21 -2.60
N ASN A 168 11.28 2.15 -3.35
CA ASN A 168 12.52 1.88 -4.06
C ASN A 168 13.78 1.89 -3.17
N VAL A 169 13.63 1.80 -1.85
CA VAL A 169 14.71 1.86 -0.85
C VAL A 169 14.40 0.88 0.28
N THR A 170 15.45 0.20 0.76
CA THR A 170 15.37 -0.64 1.95
C THR A 170 15.57 0.21 3.21
N ARG A 171 14.95 -0.19 4.31
CA ARG A 171 15.09 0.47 5.62
C ARG A 171 16.27 -0.12 6.38
N PHE A 172 16.38 -1.44 6.39
CA PHE A 172 17.42 -2.19 7.10
C PHE A 172 18.33 -2.96 6.13
N MET A 173 19.50 -3.42 6.60
CA MET A 173 20.47 -4.11 5.74
C MET A 173 19.96 -5.50 5.36
N GLU A 174 19.28 -6.16 6.30
CA GLU A 174 18.69 -7.49 6.20
C GLU A 174 17.62 -7.57 5.09
N GLU A 175 17.07 -6.41 4.73
CA GLU A 175 16.07 -6.26 3.69
C GLU A 175 16.67 -6.21 2.28
N ARG A 176 18.00 -6.29 2.14
CA ARG A 176 18.69 -6.40 0.85
C ARG A 176 19.74 -7.50 0.89
N ARG A 177 19.73 -8.38 -0.11
CA ARG A 177 20.81 -9.37 -0.26
C ARG A 177 22.13 -8.69 -0.63
N ASP A 178 23.21 -9.26 -0.12
CA ASP A 178 24.60 -8.89 -0.42
C ASP A 178 24.99 -7.44 -0.08
N ILE A 179 24.38 -6.87 0.97
CA ILE A 179 24.80 -5.59 1.56
C ILE A 179 25.41 -5.81 2.95
N SER A 180 26.51 -5.10 3.21
CA SER A 180 27.21 -5.07 4.49
C SER A 180 27.35 -3.68 5.10
N ILE A 181 26.83 -2.63 4.43
CA ILE A 181 26.99 -1.23 4.84
C ILE A 181 25.65 -0.51 4.78
N ILE A 182 25.32 0.22 5.84
CA ILE A 182 24.16 1.11 5.90
C ILE A 182 24.40 2.29 4.94
N SER A 183 23.52 2.43 3.96
CA SER A 183 23.58 3.54 3.02
C SER A 183 22.87 4.78 3.57
N ARG A 184 23.26 5.98 3.12
CA ARG A 184 22.57 7.23 3.45
C ARG A 184 21.09 7.22 3.05
N ALA A 185 20.72 6.51 1.98
CA ALA A 185 19.32 6.37 1.57
C ALA A 185 18.49 5.59 2.60
N MET A 186 19.08 4.56 3.22
CA MET A 186 18.43 3.77 4.27
C MET A 186 18.19 4.64 5.52
N THR A 187 19.21 5.39 5.95
CA THR A 187 19.08 6.32 7.08
C THR A 187 18.02 7.39 6.82
N GLU A 188 18.01 7.99 5.63
CA GLU A 188 17.00 9.00 5.28
C GLU A 188 15.58 8.42 5.27
N PHE A 189 15.43 7.15 4.86
CA PHE A 189 14.14 6.47 4.86
C PHE A 189 13.68 6.10 6.28
N SER A 190 14.57 5.57 7.11
CA SER A 190 14.27 5.31 8.53
C SER A 190 13.84 6.59 9.25
N ASN A 191 14.59 7.68 9.06
CA ASN A 191 14.24 8.98 9.65
C ASN A 191 12.89 9.49 9.13
N PHE A 192 12.54 9.26 7.86
CA PHE A 192 11.23 9.62 7.32
C PHE A 192 10.09 8.87 8.04
N ILE A 193 10.23 7.56 8.23
CA ILE A 193 9.25 6.73 8.93
C ILE A 193 9.11 7.19 10.39
N GLU A 194 10.23 7.41 11.06
CA GLU A 194 10.28 7.83 12.47
C GLU A 194 9.70 9.24 12.67
N ASN A 195 10.06 10.21 11.82
CA ASN A 195 9.59 11.59 11.92
C ASN A 195 8.08 11.74 11.66
N LEU A 196 7.46 10.79 10.95
CA LEU A 196 6.03 10.74 10.71
C LEU A 196 5.31 9.76 11.65
N GLU A 197 6.03 9.19 12.62
CA GLU A 197 5.51 8.27 13.64
C GLU A 197 4.74 7.10 13.02
N LEU A 198 5.27 6.60 11.91
CA LEU A 198 4.67 5.50 11.14
C LEU A 198 5.12 4.14 11.67
N LEU A 199 4.16 3.23 11.81
CA LEU A 199 4.39 1.83 12.12
C LEU A 199 4.69 1.05 10.83
N ASP A 200 5.70 0.18 10.88
CA ASP A 200 6.19 -0.62 9.76
C ASP A 200 6.09 -2.11 10.12
N PRO A 201 4.96 -2.77 9.84
CA PRO A 201 4.74 -4.15 10.19
C PRO A 201 5.70 -5.07 9.42
N PRO A 202 6.03 -6.25 9.97
CA PRO A 202 6.76 -7.26 9.23
C PRO A 202 5.93 -7.80 8.05
N LEU A 203 6.61 -8.29 7.02
CA LEU A 203 5.95 -8.96 5.91
C LEU A 203 5.47 -10.37 6.31
N LEU A 204 4.28 -10.73 5.86
CA LEU A 204 3.78 -12.10 5.97
C LEU A 204 4.33 -12.95 4.81
N GLY A 205 5.04 -14.03 5.11
CA GLY A 205 5.47 -15.02 4.12
C GLY A 205 6.81 -14.76 3.42
N GLY A 206 7.63 -13.81 3.89
CA GLY A 206 8.98 -13.56 3.38
C GLY A 206 9.58 -12.23 3.85
N VAL A 207 10.82 -11.93 3.44
CA VAL A 207 11.51 -10.66 3.79
C VAL A 207 11.60 -9.72 2.58
N PHE A 208 11.50 -10.22 1.36
CA PHE A 208 11.72 -9.46 0.12
C PHE A 208 10.43 -9.31 -0.68
N THR A 209 10.30 -8.18 -1.37
CA THR A 209 9.15 -7.87 -2.22
C THR A 209 9.56 -7.76 -3.70
N TRP A 210 10.84 -7.52 -3.94
CA TRP A 210 11.45 -7.47 -5.27
C TRP A 210 12.57 -8.51 -5.39
N THR A 211 12.64 -9.18 -6.53
CA THR A 211 13.77 -10.03 -6.93
C THR A 211 14.13 -9.76 -8.38
N ARG A 212 15.41 -9.88 -8.73
CA ARG A 212 15.82 -9.74 -10.12
C ARG A 212 15.38 -10.98 -10.91
N SER A 213 14.67 -10.76 -12.02
CA SER A 213 14.00 -11.81 -12.82
C SER A 213 14.90 -12.96 -13.29
N ASN A 214 16.22 -12.75 -13.36
CA ASN A 214 17.24 -13.70 -13.79
C ASN A 214 18.30 -14.01 -12.73
N ASN A 215 18.18 -13.46 -11.51
CA ASN A 215 19.10 -13.76 -10.42
C ASN A 215 18.38 -13.58 -9.07
N SER A 216 17.90 -14.69 -8.51
CA SER A 216 17.24 -14.69 -7.21
C SER A 216 18.18 -14.29 -6.07
N HIS A 217 19.51 -14.35 -6.24
CA HIS A 217 20.46 -13.87 -5.23
C HIS A 217 20.39 -12.36 -5.03
N ILE A 218 19.84 -11.60 -5.99
CA ILE A 218 19.57 -10.16 -5.81
C ILE A 218 18.10 -9.99 -5.45
N ALA A 219 17.86 -9.67 -4.18
CA ALA A 219 16.52 -9.45 -3.62
C ALA A 219 16.49 -8.23 -2.71
N SER A 220 15.36 -7.55 -2.63
CA SER A 220 15.17 -6.37 -1.76
C SER A 220 13.71 -6.22 -1.30
N ARG A 221 13.50 -5.62 -0.12
CA ARG A 221 12.18 -5.13 0.34
C ARG A 221 12.01 -3.66 -0.02
N LEU A 222 11.30 -3.40 -1.11
CA LEU A 222 11.08 -2.05 -1.63
C LEU A 222 9.66 -1.56 -1.35
N ASP A 223 8.74 -2.51 -1.29
CA ASP A 223 7.31 -2.30 -1.10
C ASP A 223 6.96 -2.27 0.39
N ARG A 224 6.21 -1.26 0.83
CA ARG A 224 5.75 -1.16 2.21
C ARG A 224 4.28 -0.76 2.33
N PHE A 225 3.76 -1.11 3.49
CA PHE A 225 2.53 -0.60 4.05
C PHE A 225 2.89 -0.04 5.42
N LEU A 226 2.73 1.26 5.57
CA LEU A 226 3.02 1.99 6.79
C LEU A 226 1.71 2.58 7.29
N PHE A 227 1.47 2.55 8.59
CA PHE A 227 0.23 3.09 9.17
C PHE A 227 0.51 3.91 10.40
N SER A 228 -0.36 4.88 10.67
CA SER A 228 -0.27 5.73 11.85
C SER A 228 -0.61 4.99 13.13
N PHE A 229 -0.10 5.47 14.26
CA PHE A 229 -0.52 4.92 15.56
C PHE A 229 -2.05 4.98 15.76
N ASP A 230 -2.69 6.09 15.38
CA ASP A 230 -4.16 6.24 15.45
C ASP A 230 -4.94 5.18 14.66
N TRP A 231 -4.31 4.56 13.65
CA TRP A 231 -4.90 3.47 12.88
C TRP A 231 -4.98 2.20 13.73
N ASP A 232 -3.94 1.90 14.49
CA ASP A 232 -3.86 0.76 15.39
C ASP A 232 -4.92 0.87 16.50
N GLU A 233 -5.04 2.03 17.13
CA GLU A 233 -6.05 2.29 18.17
C GLU A 233 -7.48 2.19 17.63
N SER A 234 -7.73 2.68 16.40
CA SER A 234 -9.06 2.67 15.80
C SER A 234 -9.59 1.25 15.50
N LEU A 235 -8.69 0.26 15.39
CA LEU A 235 -9.02 -1.14 15.15
C LEU A 235 -9.16 -1.95 16.46
N GLY A 236 -8.87 -1.36 17.62
CA GLY A 236 -9.16 -1.93 18.93
C GLY A 236 -8.43 -3.23 19.25
N THR A 237 -7.09 -3.19 19.34
CA THR A 237 -6.30 -4.20 20.06
C THR A 237 -6.09 -3.84 21.52
#